data_AF-A0A924QCB5-F1
#
_entry.id   AF-A0A924QCB5-F1
#
_cell.length_a   1.000
_cell.length_b   1.000
_cell.length_c   1.000
_cell.angle_alpha   90.00
_cell.angle_beta   90.00
_cell.angle_gamma   90.00
#
_symmetry.space_group_name_H-M   'P 1'
#
loop_
_entity.id
_entity.type
_entity.pdbx_description
1 polymer ?
#
loop_
_entity_poly.entity_id
_entity_poly.type
_entity_poly.pdbx_seq_one_letter_code
_entity_poly.pdbx_strand_id
1 'polypeptide(L)'
;MVNADALAVFARLAQTFADRRGTDPALSYVAKLLSKAPDAALKKVGEETAEFIMACKDCEVAASAEVVAARAKVISEAADVWFHMLVALSRYDASGDDVLAELAKREGMSGIDEKASRLG
;
A
#
# COMPACT_ATOMS: atom_id res chain seq x y z
N MET A 1 16.36 -13.18 3.85
CA MET A 1 15.21 -14.04 4.19
C MET A 1 14.15 -13.13 4.76
N VAL A 2 13.07 -12.86 4.02
CA VAL A 2 11.94 -12.09 4.56
C VAL A 2 11.30 -12.95 5.65
N ASN A 3 11.18 -12.40 6.86
CA ASN A 3 10.57 -13.12 7.99
C ASN A 3 9.14 -13.53 7.58
N ALA A 4 8.74 -14.78 7.83
CA ALA A 4 7.37 -15.25 7.59
C ALA A 4 6.33 -14.32 8.26
N ASP A 5 6.72 -13.68 9.36
CA ASP A 5 5.92 -12.71 10.10
C ASP A 5 5.69 -11.37 9.36
N ALA A 6 6.56 -11.03 8.40
CA ALA A 6 6.44 -9.84 7.55
C ALA A 6 5.40 -10.03 6.43
N LEU A 7 5.28 -11.24 5.87
CA LEU A 7 4.23 -11.57 4.91
C LEU A 7 2.85 -11.59 5.58
N ALA A 8 2.78 -11.96 6.86
CA ALA A 8 1.56 -11.92 7.66
C ALA A 8 1.06 -10.49 8.00
N VAL A 9 1.86 -9.44 7.78
CA VAL A 9 1.46 -8.05 8.06
C VAL A 9 0.24 -7.65 7.23
N PHE A 10 0.22 -7.98 5.94
CA PHE A 10 -0.89 -7.66 5.06
C PHE A 10 -2.18 -8.37 5.47
N ALA A 11 -2.10 -9.66 5.81
CA ALA A 11 -3.22 -10.43 6.32
C ALA A 11 -3.75 -9.85 7.65
N ARG A 12 -2.88 -9.47 8.59
CA ARG A 12 -3.28 -8.83 9.86
C ARG A 12 -3.92 -7.46 9.65
N LEU A 13 -3.41 -6.66 8.72
CA LEU A 13 -4.01 -5.37 8.36
C LEU A 13 -5.39 -5.57 7.71
N ALA A 14 -5.51 -6.53 6.80
CA ALA A 14 -6.79 -6.90 6.19
C ALA A 14 -7.82 -7.33 7.24
N GLN A 15 -7.42 -8.19 8.19
CA GLN A 15 -8.28 -8.58 9.31
C GLN A 15 -8.67 -7.37 10.18
N THR A 16 -7.71 -6.50 10.51
CA THR A 16 -7.98 -5.26 11.26
C THR A 16 -8.99 -4.36 10.54
N PHE A 17 -8.96 -4.32 9.21
CA PHE A 17 -9.89 -3.52 8.42
C PHE A 17 -11.28 -4.14 8.37
N ALA A 18 -11.37 -5.47 8.25
CA ALA A 18 -12.62 -6.20 8.35
C ALA A 18 -13.27 -6.01 9.73
N ASP A 19 -12.50 -6.16 10.82
CA ASP A 19 -12.98 -6.04 12.20
C ASP A 19 -13.47 -4.62 12.53
N ARG A 20 -12.89 -3.61 11.89
CA ARG A 20 -13.23 -2.19 12.10
C ARG A 20 -14.30 -1.69 11.13
N ARG A 21 -14.73 -2.51 10.17
CA ARG A 21 -15.81 -2.16 9.23
C ARG A 21 -17.12 -2.01 10.00
N GLY A 22 -17.81 -0.89 9.84
CA GLY A 22 -19.07 -0.60 10.55
C GLY A 22 -18.92 -0.27 12.04
N THR A 23 -17.70 -0.22 12.57
CA THR A 23 -17.44 0.31 13.92
C THR A 23 -17.52 1.84 13.95
N ASP A 24 -17.59 2.45 15.13
CA ASP A 24 -17.74 3.89 15.30
C ASP A 24 -16.56 4.69 14.66
N PRO A 25 -16.83 5.52 13.64
CA PRO A 25 -15.83 6.40 13.02
C PRO A 25 -15.15 7.40 13.96
N ALA A 26 -15.75 7.71 15.11
CA ALA A 26 -15.14 8.58 16.12
C ALA A 26 -14.01 7.88 16.91
N LEU A 27 -14.02 6.55 16.97
CA LEU A 27 -13.11 5.75 17.78
C LEU A 27 -12.04 5.02 16.96
N SER A 28 -12.17 4.98 15.63
CA SER A 28 -11.27 4.24 14.75
C SER A 28 -10.96 5.03 13.49
N TYR A 29 -9.67 5.31 13.25
CA TYR A 29 -9.20 5.97 12.03
C TYR A 29 -9.57 5.18 10.77
N VAL A 30 -9.46 3.85 10.82
CA VAL A 30 -9.91 2.97 9.74
C VAL A 30 -11.41 3.09 9.52
N ALA A 31 -12.23 3.07 10.58
CA ALA A 31 -13.67 3.25 10.46
C ALA A 31 -14.05 4.64 9.92
N LYS A 32 -13.28 5.68 10.27
CA LYS A 32 -13.40 7.03 9.71
C LYS A 32 -13.10 7.07 8.21
N LEU A 33 -12.07 6.37 7.75
CA LEU A 33 -11.78 6.26 6.32
C LEU A 33 -12.85 5.45 5.57
N LEU A 34 -13.34 4.37 6.17
CA LEU A 34 -14.38 3.52 5.57
C LEU A 34 -15.74 4.23 5.48
N SER A 35 -16.10 5.03 6.49
CA SER A 35 -17.37 5.78 6.54
C SER A 35 -17.42 7.00 5.62
N LYS A 36 -16.27 7.60 5.28
CA LYS A 36 -16.16 8.79 4.39
C LYS A 36 -15.99 8.46 2.88
N ALA A 37 -16.54 7.34 2.47
CA ALA A 37 -16.51 6.76 1.12
C ALA A 37 -16.83 7.66 -0.09
N PRO A 38 -16.20 7.51 -1.29
CA PRO A 38 -14.93 6.85 -1.66
C PRO A 38 -13.75 7.81 -1.85
N ASP A 39 -14.02 9.12 -1.99
CA ASP A 39 -13.02 10.12 -2.38
C ASP A 39 -11.87 10.28 -1.39
N ALA A 40 -12.12 10.13 -0.08
CA ALA A 40 -11.10 10.40 0.93
C ALA A 40 -9.94 9.39 0.89
N ALA A 41 -10.25 8.09 0.74
CA ALA A 41 -9.23 7.05 0.65
C ALA A 41 -8.47 7.15 -0.68
N LEU A 42 -9.17 7.39 -1.80
CA LEU A 42 -8.54 7.53 -3.11
C LEU A 42 -7.66 8.79 -3.21
N LYS A 43 -8.10 9.91 -2.60
CA LYS A 43 -7.28 11.13 -2.47
C LYS A 43 -6.00 10.85 -1.70
N LYS A 44 -6.07 10.13 -0.58
CA LYS A 44 -4.88 9.73 0.17
C LYS A 44 -3.96 8.83 -0.64
N VAL A 45 -4.48 7.84 -1.38
CA VAL A 45 -3.63 7.04 -2.29
C VAL A 45 -2.86 7.93 -3.26
N GLY A 46 -3.51 8.92 -3.86
CA GLY A 46 -2.84 9.88 -4.76
C GLY A 46 -1.80 10.75 -4.05
N GLU A 47 -2.13 11.28 -2.88
CA GLU A 47 -1.26 12.09 -2.03
C GLU A 47 0.00 11.32 -1.63
N GLU A 48 -0.14 10.14 -1.02
CA GLU A 48 1.02 9.35 -0.57
C GLU A 48 1.85 8.86 -1.74
N THR A 49 1.24 8.62 -2.90
CA THR A 49 2.00 8.26 -4.12
C THR A 49 2.88 9.43 -4.56
N ALA A 50 2.36 10.67 -4.50
CA ALA A 50 3.16 11.85 -4.81
C ALA A 50 4.27 12.06 -3.77
N GLU A 51 3.98 11.88 -2.48
CA GLU A 51 4.98 11.97 -1.41
C GLU A 51 6.08 10.90 -1.56
N PHE A 52 5.70 9.65 -1.89
CA PHE A 52 6.64 8.56 -2.16
C PHE A 52 7.57 8.88 -3.35
N ILE A 53 7.03 9.39 -4.45
CA ILE A 53 7.82 9.82 -5.62
C ILE A 53 8.82 10.90 -5.20
N MET A 54 8.38 11.90 -4.44
CA MET A 54 9.26 12.98 -3.97
C MET A 54 10.34 12.46 -3.01
N ALA A 55 9.99 11.60 -2.07
CA ALA A 55 10.94 10.98 -1.14
C ALA A 55 12.03 10.18 -1.87
N CYS A 56 11.67 9.49 -2.96
CA CYS A 56 12.65 8.78 -3.78
C CYS A 56 13.64 9.75 -4.44
N LYS A 57 13.14 10.81 -5.06
CA LYS A 57 13.97 11.83 -5.71
C LYS A 57 14.89 12.55 -4.72
N ASP A 58 14.37 12.87 -3.54
CA ASP A 58 15.16 13.52 -2.49
C ASP A 58 16.25 12.57 -1.97
N CYS A 59 15.96 11.27 -1.87
CA CYS A 59 16.94 10.26 -1.48
C CYS A 59 18.07 10.08 -2.50
N GLU A 60 17.81 10.25 -3.79
CA GLU A 60 18.84 10.16 -4.85
C GLU A 60 19.87 11.28 -4.77
N VAL A 61 19.48 12.45 -4.27
CA VAL A 61 20.34 13.65 -4.15
C VAL A 61 20.83 13.91 -2.72
N ALA A 62 20.43 13.07 -1.77
CA ALA A 62 20.79 13.23 -0.35
C ALA A 62 22.30 13.10 -0.14
N ALA A 63 22.87 13.99 0.69
CA ALA A 63 24.26 13.87 1.09
C ALA A 63 24.45 12.63 1.98
N SER A 64 25.67 12.09 2.05
CA SER A 64 25.97 10.85 2.77
C SER A 64 25.52 10.86 4.24
N ALA A 65 25.54 12.03 4.90
CA ALA A 65 25.09 12.18 6.28
C ALA A 65 23.56 12.05 6.44
N GLU A 66 22.80 12.29 5.39
CA GLU A 66 21.32 12.34 5.38
C GLU A 66 20.69 11.11 4.71
N VAL A 67 21.46 10.32 3.95
CA VAL A 67 20.99 9.14 3.21
C VAL A 67 20.19 8.18 4.09
N VAL A 68 20.57 7.99 5.36
CA VAL A 68 19.83 7.12 6.29
C VAL A 68 18.42 7.65 6.55
N ALA A 69 18.28 8.95 6.80
CA ALA A 69 17.00 9.59 7.03
C ALA A 69 16.15 9.64 5.75
N ALA A 70 16.76 9.97 4.62
CA ALA A 70 16.09 10.01 3.32
C ALA A 70 15.54 8.62 2.93
N ARG A 71 16.35 7.56 3.11
CA ARG A 71 15.90 6.18 2.88
C ARG A 71 14.78 5.77 3.84
N ALA A 72 14.79 6.23 5.09
CA ALA A 72 13.71 5.97 6.03
C ALA A 72 12.40 6.63 5.59
N LYS A 73 12.46 7.86 5.04
CA LYS A 73 11.30 8.55 4.47
C LYS A 73 10.71 7.79 3.27
N VAL A 74 11.55 7.30 2.36
CA VAL A 74 11.11 6.44 1.24
C VAL A 74 10.30 5.23 1.73
N ILE A 75 10.80 4.54 2.76
CA ILE A 75 10.12 3.36 3.33
C ILE A 75 8.80 3.76 4.00
N SER A 76 8.77 4.89 4.70
CA SER A 76 7.57 5.41 5.36
C SER A 76 6.47 5.71 4.34
N GLU A 77 6.78 6.46 3.28
CA GLU A 77 5.80 6.82 2.25
C GLU A 77 5.32 5.61 1.46
N ALA A 78 6.21 4.64 1.17
CA ALA A 78 5.80 3.39 0.53
C ALA A 78 4.79 2.62 1.40
N ALA A 79 4.99 2.61 2.72
CA ALA A 79 4.08 1.97 3.65
C ALA A 79 2.72 2.68 3.69
N ASP A 80 2.69 4.01 3.65
CA ASP A 80 1.46 4.80 3.63
C ASP A 80 0.66 4.59 2.33
N VAL A 81 1.34 4.52 1.17
CA VAL A 81 0.72 4.11 -0.11
C VAL A 81 0.04 2.75 0.04
N TRP A 82 0.75 1.74 0.53
CA TRP A 82 0.20 0.39 0.70
C TRP A 82 -0.95 0.35 1.71
N PHE A 83 -0.83 1.07 2.82
CA PHE A 83 -1.89 1.17 3.82
C PHE A 83 -3.17 1.74 3.21
N HIS A 84 -3.07 2.87 2.51
CA HIS A 84 -4.23 3.52 1.92
C HIS A 84 -4.82 2.72 0.74
N MET A 85 -3.99 1.98 -0.01
CA MET A 85 -4.46 1.02 -1.00
C MET A 85 -5.32 -0.08 -0.36
N LEU A 86 -4.86 -0.69 0.73
CA LEU A 86 -5.60 -1.74 1.43
C LEU A 86 -6.93 -1.22 1.99
N VAL A 87 -6.96 0.02 2.50
CA VAL A 87 -8.21 0.68 2.90
C VAL A 87 -9.15 0.86 1.71
N ALA A 88 -8.64 1.29 0.55
CA ALA A 88 -9.44 1.46 -0.66
C ALA A 88 -9.99 0.11 -1.17
N LEU A 89 -9.19 -0.96 -1.16
CA LEU A 89 -9.58 -2.31 -1.58
C LEU A 89 -10.73 -2.87 -0.76
N SER A 90 -10.73 -2.64 0.56
CA SER A 90 -11.79 -3.13 1.46
C SER A 90 -13.20 -2.63 1.10
N ARG A 91 -13.31 -1.57 0.27
CA ARG A 91 -14.60 -1.10 -0.26
C ARG A 91 -15.18 -2.01 -1.34
N TYR A 92 -14.31 -2.68 -2.07
CA TYR A 92 -14.65 -3.58 -3.18
C TYR A 92 -14.69 -5.03 -2.71
N ASP A 93 -14.78 -5.25 -1.39
CA ASP A 93 -14.68 -6.56 -0.74
C ASP A 93 -13.40 -7.33 -1.15
N ALA A 94 -12.33 -6.58 -1.45
CA ALA A 94 -11.01 -7.09 -1.78
C ALA A 94 -10.04 -6.84 -0.63
N SER A 95 -8.99 -7.66 -0.57
CA SER A 95 -7.99 -7.69 0.50
C SER A 95 -6.56 -7.57 -0.03
N GLY A 96 -5.60 -7.44 0.88
CA GLY A 96 -4.18 -7.55 0.54
C GLY A 96 -3.81 -8.92 0.00
N ASP A 97 -4.46 -9.99 0.48
CA ASP A 97 -4.22 -11.36 0.01
C ASP A 97 -4.64 -11.54 -1.44
N ASP A 98 -5.73 -10.90 -1.88
CA ASP A 98 -6.16 -10.91 -3.29
C ASP A 98 -5.11 -10.24 -4.20
N VAL A 99 -4.49 -9.14 -3.73
CA VAL A 99 -3.39 -8.48 -4.45
C VAL A 99 -2.14 -9.34 -4.48
N LEU A 100 -1.78 -9.97 -3.35
CA LEU A 100 -0.63 -10.88 -3.29
C LEU A 100 -0.83 -12.10 -4.19
N ALA A 101 -2.02 -12.68 -4.23
CA ALA A 101 -2.37 -13.77 -5.14
C ALA A 101 -2.24 -13.34 -6.60
N GLU A 102 -2.63 -12.12 -6.93
CA GLU A 102 -2.44 -11.55 -8.27
C GLU A 102 -0.96 -11.31 -8.60
N LEU A 103 -0.16 -10.80 -7.66
CA LEU A 103 1.28 -10.64 -7.84
C LEU A 103 2.00 -12.00 -7.99
N ALA A 104 1.59 -13.03 -7.26
CA ALA A 104 2.14 -14.38 -7.37
C ALA A 104 1.89 -14.99 -8.75
N LYS A 105 0.78 -14.67 -9.43
CA LYS A 105 0.59 -15.06 -10.83
C LYS A 105 1.59 -14.41 -11.77
N ARG A 106 2.07 -13.19 -11.45
CA ARG A 106 3.07 -12.45 -12.23
C ARG A 106 4.49 -12.88 -11.90
N GLU A 107 4.70 -13.42 -10.71
CA GLU A 107 5.98 -13.99 -10.27
C GLU A 107 6.34 -15.21 -11.13
N GLY A 108 7.24 -15.02 -12.09
CA GLY A 108 7.66 -16.06 -13.04
C GLY A 108 7.35 -15.75 -14.52
N MET A 109 6.53 -14.73 -14.79
CA MET A 109 6.45 -14.10 -16.11
C MET A 109 7.39 -12.91 -16.13
N SER A 110 8.33 -12.85 -17.09
CA SER A 110 9.13 -11.63 -17.22
C SER A 110 8.20 -10.46 -17.52
N GLY A 111 8.49 -9.27 -17.01
CA GLY A 111 7.68 -8.07 -17.28
C GLY A 111 7.59 -7.70 -18.76
N ILE A 112 8.42 -8.33 -19.61
CA ILE A 112 8.35 -8.22 -21.08
C ILE A 112 7.27 -9.16 -21.63
N ASP A 113 7.19 -10.39 -21.14
CA ASP A 113 6.21 -11.40 -21.58
C ASP A 113 4.78 -11.03 -21.15
N GLU A 114 4.63 -10.50 -19.94
CA GLU A 114 3.33 -10.06 -19.40
C GLU A 114 2.77 -8.83 -20.12
N LYS A 115 3.64 -7.94 -20.59
CA LYS A 115 3.25 -6.79 -21.42
C LYS A 115 2.87 -7.21 -22.84
N ALA A 116 3.52 -8.24 -23.38
CA ALA A 116 3.19 -8.81 -24.68
C ALA A 116 1.84 -9.55 -24.68
N SER A 117 1.49 -10.24 -23.59
CA SER A 117 0.21 -10.97 -23.48
C SER A 117 -1.03 -10.09 -23.33
N ARG A 118 -0.86 -8.81 -22.96
CA ARG A 118 -1.98 -7.84 -22.83
C ARG A 118 -2.35 -7.15 -24.15
N LEU A 119 -1.53 -7.28 -25.19
CA LEU A 119 -1.67 -6.61 -26.48
C LEU A 119 -2.20 -7.53 -27.61
N GLY A 120 -2.52 -8.79 -27.30
CA GLY A 120 -3.17 -9.76 -28.19
C GLY A 120 -4.55 -10.14 -27.68
#